data_AF-G7WHP9-F1
#
_entry.id   AF-G7WHP9-F1
#
_cell.length_a   1.000
_cell.length_b   1.000
_cell.length_c   1.000
_cell.angle_alpha   90.00
_cell.angle_beta   90.00
_cell.angle_gamma   90.00
#
_symmetry.space_group_name_H-M   'P 1'
#
loop_
_entity.id
_entity.type
_entity.pdbx_description
1 polymer ?
#
loop_
_entity_poly.entity_id
_entity_poly.type
_entity_poly.pdbx_seq_one_letter_code
_entity_poly.pdbx_strand_id
1 'polypeptide(L)'
;MKSKILLALIIIGSMFLAGCGKTAPADNLQQQEEQSSGAAAQESVSASSAETAIDYTQYLKKTWVMKKEADNSAGNAVSFTISNLEKGKLKAEFIVVGPAPSHPNNIADFEGTIINGTAECQFNDSRGNQGIIKLSFKAKNEMEASIKLTDQGEDSIARPPAGTFQFVPYNLKDVEGFSLIEDQSFPVDLNSWGKVKFVSGKLTAGSHIPVVFYLTDQDGNILYNFKAALPYMVDVKAVSFDDVSNDGLTDIIIIVDDAYPGQGNNPLATVYFQKADGSFENDLKLDQEINASGSNKDIKAVRSYLAQYHASGL
;
A
#
# COMPACT_ATOMS: atom_id res chain seq x y z
N MET A 1 7.75 -42.25 9.21
CA MET A 1 6.52 -43.00 8.86
C MET A 1 5.48 -42.00 8.38
N LYS A 2 5.05 -42.12 7.12
CA LYS A 2 4.09 -41.20 6.49
C LYS A 2 2.68 -41.61 6.92
N SER A 3 1.94 -40.72 7.59
CA SER A 3 0.50 -40.88 7.81
C SER A 3 -0.23 -39.96 6.85
N LYS A 4 -0.89 -40.56 5.85
CA LYS A 4 -1.90 -39.94 5.00
C LYS A 4 -3.25 -40.36 5.57
N ILE A 5 -4.08 -39.39 5.99
CA ILE A 5 -5.48 -39.64 6.29
C ILE A 5 -6.34 -38.88 5.28
N LEU A 6 -7.28 -39.65 4.78
CA LEU A 6 -8.19 -39.49 3.65
C LEU A 6 -9.30 -38.50 4.00
N LEU A 7 -9.54 -37.49 3.16
CA LEU A 7 -10.75 -36.65 3.26
C LEU A 7 -11.77 -37.15 2.24
N ALA A 8 -12.89 -37.66 2.73
CA ALA A 8 -14.02 -38.11 1.94
C ALA A 8 -14.86 -36.91 1.47
N LEU A 9 -15.11 -36.81 0.17
CA LEU A 9 -16.05 -35.89 -0.46
C LEU A 9 -17.46 -36.48 -0.39
N ILE A 10 -18.36 -35.78 0.30
CA ILE A 10 -19.80 -36.08 0.28
C ILE A 10 -20.41 -35.30 -0.89
N ILE A 11 -20.95 -36.05 -1.85
CA ILE A 11 -21.80 -35.59 -2.95
C ILE A 11 -23.23 -35.57 -2.42
N ILE A 12 -23.92 -34.43 -2.49
CA ILE A 12 -25.39 -34.39 -2.44
C ILE A 12 -25.88 -33.62 -3.66
N GLY A 13 -26.74 -34.31 -4.41
CA GLY A 13 -27.22 -33.95 -5.73
C GLY A 13 -28.37 -32.94 -5.76
N SER A 14 -28.61 -32.57 -7.00
CA SER A 14 -29.57 -31.64 -7.58
C SER A 14 -31.04 -31.99 -7.37
N MET A 15 -31.89 -30.95 -7.34
CA MET A 15 -33.28 -31.04 -7.75
C MET A 15 -33.64 -29.83 -8.64
N PHE A 16 -33.88 -30.10 -9.92
CA PHE A 16 -34.54 -29.20 -10.87
C PHE A 16 -36.05 -29.26 -10.65
N LEU A 17 -36.74 -28.12 -10.68
CA LEU A 17 -38.11 -28.03 -11.17
C LEU A 17 -38.26 -26.78 -12.04
N ALA A 18 -38.69 -27.02 -13.28
CA ALA A 18 -39.07 -26.03 -14.27
C ALA A 18 -40.53 -25.58 -14.06
N GLY A 19 -40.84 -24.35 -14.47
CA GLY A 19 -42.20 -23.84 -14.59
C GLY A 19 -42.26 -22.63 -15.52
N CYS A 20 -42.92 -22.80 -16.67
CA CYS A 20 -43.06 -21.84 -17.76
C CYS A 20 -44.27 -20.89 -17.59
N GLY A 21 -44.17 -19.70 -18.21
CA GLY A 21 -45.21 -19.18 -19.11
C GLY A 21 -46.00 -17.93 -18.68
N LYS A 22 -45.86 -16.83 -19.43
CA LYS A 22 -46.81 -16.39 -20.49
C LYS A 22 -46.52 -14.96 -21.00
N THR A 23 -46.48 -14.82 -22.32
CA THR A 23 -46.59 -13.60 -23.16
C THR A 23 -48.06 -13.20 -23.35
N ALA A 24 -48.47 -11.95 -23.60
CA ALA A 24 -48.43 -11.15 -24.85
C ALA A 24 -49.36 -9.90 -24.67
N PRO A 25 -49.72 -9.09 -25.69
CA PRO A 25 -48.95 -8.25 -26.63
C PRO A 25 -49.52 -6.80 -26.80
N ALA A 26 -48.80 -5.92 -27.51
CA ALA A 26 -49.30 -4.72 -28.23
C ALA A 26 -48.08 -4.09 -28.96
N ASP A 27 -48.09 -3.53 -30.16
CA ASP A 27 -49.05 -3.41 -31.25
C ASP A 27 -48.21 -3.01 -32.49
N ASN A 28 -48.68 -3.34 -33.70
CA ASN A 28 -47.89 -3.29 -34.94
C ASN A 28 -48.54 -2.32 -35.93
N LEU A 29 -47.86 -1.25 -36.33
CA LEU A 29 -48.16 -0.35 -37.46
C LEU A 29 -46.80 0.28 -37.85
N GLN A 30 -46.30 0.35 -39.08
CA GLN A 30 -46.73 0.02 -40.44
C GLN A 30 -45.43 -0.13 -41.25
N GLN A 31 -45.36 -1.13 -42.13
CA GLN A 31 -44.41 -1.18 -43.23
C GLN A 31 -45.08 -0.61 -44.48
N GLN A 32 -44.36 0.23 -45.22
CA GLN A 32 -44.50 0.26 -46.67
C GLN A 32 -43.12 0.39 -47.30
N GLU A 33 -42.88 -0.55 -48.22
CA GLU A 33 -41.65 -0.83 -48.93
C GLU A 33 -41.38 0.22 -50.02
N GLU A 34 -40.10 0.53 -50.23
CA GLU A 34 -39.60 0.76 -51.59
C GLU A 34 -38.25 0.05 -51.74
N GLN A 35 -38.22 -0.87 -52.69
CA GLN A 35 -37.14 -1.77 -53.02
C GLN A 35 -36.28 -1.11 -54.12
N SER A 36 -35.00 -0.87 -53.85
CA SER A 36 -34.01 -0.49 -54.86
C SER A 36 -32.73 -1.30 -54.63
N SER A 37 -32.45 -2.17 -55.60
CA SER A 37 -31.29 -3.06 -55.70
C SER A 37 -29.96 -2.32 -55.79
N GLY A 38 -28.89 -2.87 -55.20
CA GLY A 38 -27.54 -2.65 -55.73
C GLY A 38 -26.38 -2.80 -54.76
N ALA A 39 -25.65 -3.91 -54.91
CA ALA A 39 -24.22 -4.08 -54.64
C ALA A 39 -23.74 -4.20 -53.17
N ALA A 40 -23.11 -5.34 -52.93
CA ALA A 40 -22.39 -5.72 -51.73
C ALA A 40 -21.18 -4.80 -51.46
N ALA A 41 -21.08 -4.33 -50.22
CA ALA A 41 -19.82 -3.98 -49.60
C ALA A 41 -19.82 -4.64 -48.21
N GLN A 42 -18.97 -5.64 -48.07
CA GLN A 42 -18.75 -6.39 -46.85
C GLN A 42 -17.97 -5.48 -45.89
N GLU A 43 -18.68 -4.69 -45.09
CA GLU A 43 -18.07 -3.99 -43.95
C GLU A 43 -17.69 -5.03 -42.91
N SER A 44 -16.40 -5.38 -42.92
CA SER A 44 -15.75 -6.04 -41.81
C SER A 44 -15.86 -5.13 -40.59
N VAL A 45 -16.85 -5.39 -39.73
CA VAL A 45 -16.86 -4.87 -38.37
C VAL A 45 -15.70 -5.54 -37.66
N SER A 46 -14.52 -4.93 -37.73
CA SER A 46 -13.44 -5.20 -36.80
C SER A 46 -13.97 -4.81 -35.43
N ALA A 47 -14.36 -5.81 -34.64
CA ALA A 47 -14.51 -5.66 -33.22
C ALA A 47 -13.13 -5.30 -32.66
N SER A 48 -12.83 -3.99 -32.65
CA SER A 48 -11.82 -3.42 -31.79
C SER A 48 -12.24 -3.81 -30.39
N SER A 49 -11.55 -4.79 -29.82
CA SER A 49 -11.50 -4.98 -28.38
C SER A 49 -11.05 -3.65 -27.82
N ALA A 50 -11.98 -2.88 -27.26
CA ALA A 50 -11.64 -1.74 -26.44
C ALA A 50 -10.78 -2.30 -25.30
N GLU A 51 -9.45 -2.17 -25.44
CA GLU A 51 -8.55 -2.34 -24.32
C GLU A 51 -9.06 -1.37 -23.26
N THR A 52 -9.63 -1.91 -22.18
CA THR A 52 -9.97 -1.10 -21.00
C THR A 52 -8.70 -0.37 -20.60
N ALA A 53 -8.69 0.95 -20.78
CA ALA A 53 -7.55 1.79 -20.44
C ALA A 53 -7.15 1.49 -19.00
N ILE A 54 -5.87 1.18 -18.79
CA ILE A 54 -5.35 0.86 -17.45
C ILE A 54 -5.49 2.11 -16.59
N ASP A 55 -6.23 1.99 -15.49
CA ASP A 55 -6.25 3.02 -14.45
C ASP A 55 -4.93 2.98 -13.69
N TYR A 56 -4.00 3.85 -14.05
CA TYR A 56 -2.67 3.87 -13.42
C TYR A 56 -2.67 4.43 -11.99
N THR A 57 -3.78 5.06 -11.55
CA THR A 57 -3.86 5.54 -10.17
C THR A 57 -3.81 4.40 -9.17
N GLN A 58 -4.21 3.18 -9.58
CA GLN A 58 -4.10 1.98 -8.76
C GLN A 58 -2.67 1.62 -8.35
N TYR A 59 -1.63 2.14 -9.03
CA TYR A 59 -0.23 1.82 -8.69
C TYR A 59 0.42 2.83 -7.74
N LEU A 60 -0.27 3.96 -7.49
CA LEU A 60 0.24 5.03 -6.64
C LEU A 60 0.31 4.63 -5.18
N LYS A 61 1.38 5.08 -4.52
CA LYS A 61 1.63 5.03 -3.07
C LYS A 61 1.66 3.64 -2.43
N LYS A 62 1.38 2.57 -3.19
CA LYS A 62 1.59 1.19 -2.76
C LYS A 62 3.08 0.89 -2.68
N THR A 63 3.48 0.18 -1.64
CA THR A 63 4.80 -0.46 -1.60
C THR A 63 4.76 -1.70 -2.49
N TRP A 64 5.48 -1.69 -3.60
CA TRP A 64 5.62 -2.84 -4.51
C TRP A 64 6.82 -3.68 -4.09
N VAL A 65 6.63 -4.98 -3.90
CA VAL A 65 7.69 -5.92 -3.53
C VAL A 65 7.82 -7.01 -4.58
N MET A 66 9.02 -7.53 -4.77
CA MET A 66 9.21 -8.71 -5.62
C MET A 66 8.36 -9.86 -5.11
N LYS A 67 7.62 -10.49 -6.02
CA LYS A 67 6.86 -11.71 -5.75
C LYS A 67 7.84 -12.80 -5.32
N LYS A 68 7.66 -13.35 -4.12
CA LYS A 68 8.49 -14.44 -3.60
C LYS A 68 8.24 -15.70 -4.43
N GLU A 69 9.24 -16.10 -5.21
CA GLU A 69 9.31 -17.42 -5.81
C GLU A 69 10.05 -18.37 -4.85
N ALA A 70 9.73 -19.67 -4.88
CA ALA A 70 10.13 -20.67 -3.88
C ALA A 70 11.65 -20.83 -3.64
N ASP A 71 12.50 -20.19 -4.44
CA ASP A 71 13.96 -20.40 -4.47
C ASP A 71 14.81 -19.11 -4.35
N ASN A 72 14.19 -17.93 -4.20
CA ASN A 72 14.89 -16.63 -4.27
C ASN A 72 15.23 -15.99 -2.91
N SER A 73 15.58 -16.79 -1.89
CA SER A 73 15.80 -16.29 -0.52
C SER A 73 17.20 -15.73 -0.23
N ALA A 74 18.13 -15.74 -1.19
CA ALA A 74 19.55 -15.40 -0.96
C ALA A 74 20.04 -14.09 -1.62
N GLY A 75 19.15 -13.27 -2.21
CA GLY A 75 19.51 -12.07 -2.96
C GLY A 75 19.12 -10.75 -2.27
N ASN A 76 19.59 -9.64 -2.82
CA ASN A 76 19.14 -8.31 -2.41
C ASN A 76 17.64 -8.16 -2.75
N ALA A 77 16.83 -7.82 -1.75
CA ALA A 77 15.40 -7.58 -1.92
C ALA A 77 15.18 -6.19 -2.51
N VAL A 78 14.28 -6.08 -3.49
CA VAL A 78 13.89 -4.81 -4.11
C VAL A 78 12.44 -4.53 -3.78
N SER A 79 12.18 -3.30 -3.36
CA SER A 79 10.85 -2.73 -3.32
C SER A 79 10.86 -1.33 -3.93
N PHE A 80 9.70 -0.83 -4.35
CA PHE A 80 9.56 0.56 -4.78
C PHE A 80 8.17 1.11 -4.50
N THR A 81 8.07 2.43 -4.45
CA THR A 81 6.81 3.15 -4.30
C THR A 81 6.72 4.21 -5.38
N ILE A 82 5.62 4.23 -6.12
CA ILE A 82 5.33 5.30 -7.09
C ILE A 82 4.63 6.42 -6.34
N SER A 83 5.35 7.50 -6.06
CA SER A 83 4.87 8.60 -5.22
C SER A 83 3.98 9.59 -5.98
N ASN A 84 4.25 9.79 -7.27
CA ASN A 84 3.50 10.72 -8.12
C ASN A 84 3.29 10.12 -9.52
N LEU A 85 2.10 10.37 -10.08
CA LEU A 85 1.78 10.13 -11.48
C LEU A 85 0.94 11.30 -12.02
N GLU A 86 1.55 12.16 -12.82
CA GLU A 86 0.90 13.33 -13.41
C GLU A 86 1.12 13.37 -14.91
N LYS A 87 0.03 13.43 -15.69
CA LYS A 87 0.06 13.50 -17.17
C LYS A 87 0.95 12.38 -17.78
N GLY A 88 0.89 11.18 -17.20
CA GLY A 88 1.68 10.02 -17.62
C GLY A 88 3.13 10.02 -17.17
N LYS A 89 3.63 11.08 -16.52
CA LYS A 89 4.96 11.10 -15.91
C LYS A 89 4.89 10.54 -14.51
N LEU A 90 5.72 9.55 -14.22
CA LEU A 90 5.83 8.95 -12.89
C LEU A 90 7.09 9.40 -12.18
N LYS A 91 7.00 9.51 -10.86
CA LYS A 91 8.13 9.58 -9.94
C LYS A 91 8.03 8.42 -8.95
N ALA A 92 9.14 7.77 -8.69
CA ALA A 92 9.19 6.65 -7.79
C ALA A 92 10.53 6.58 -7.07
N GLU A 93 10.49 6.01 -5.88
CA GLU A 93 11.66 5.66 -5.07
C GLU A 93 11.73 4.13 -5.03
N PHE A 94 12.90 3.55 -5.31
CA PHE A 94 13.15 2.14 -5.02
C PHE A 94 14.21 1.97 -3.95
N ILE A 95 14.02 0.92 -3.16
CA ILE A 95 14.87 0.52 -2.06
C ILE A 95 15.41 -0.86 -2.37
N VAL A 96 16.71 -1.01 -2.23
CA VAL A 96 17.39 -2.30 -2.26
C VAL A 96 17.87 -2.62 -0.85
N VAL A 97 17.45 -3.76 -0.32
CA VAL A 97 17.87 -4.26 1.00
C VAL A 97 18.78 -5.47 0.79
N GLY A 98 20.01 -5.37 1.28
CA GLY A 98 20.98 -6.45 1.27
C GLY A 98 20.67 -7.54 2.30
N PRO A 99 21.43 -8.65 2.26
CA PRO A 99 21.18 -9.80 3.12
C PRO A 99 21.43 -9.49 4.60
N ALA A 100 20.87 -10.35 5.45
CA ALA A 100 21.18 -10.41 6.88
C ALA A 100 22.69 -10.63 7.12
N PRO A 101 23.22 -10.23 8.31
CA PRO A 101 22.52 -9.66 9.46
C PRO A 101 22.46 -8.12 9.46
N SER A 102 23.25 -7.45 8.63
CA SER A 102 23.35 -5.99 8.64
C SER A 102 22.25 -5.27 7.85
N HIS A 103 21.54 -5.98 6.97
CA HIS A 103 20.47 -5.45 6.12
C HIS A 103 20.79 -4.07 5.52
N PRO A 104 21.96 -3.92 4.87
CA PRO A 104 22.36 -2.64 4.31
C PRO A 104 21.31 -2.23 3.29
N ASN A 105 20.91 -0.96 3.31
CA ASN A 105 19.95 -0.44 2.35
C ASN A 105 20.63 0.51 1.37
N ASN A 106 20.00 0.65 0.21
CA ASN A 106 20.33 1.65 -0.78
C ASN A 106 19.05 2.16 -1.39
N ILE A 107 19.00 3.46 -1.64
CA ILE A 107 17.82 4.15 -2.15
C ILE A 107 18.22 4.82 -3.46
N ALA A 108 17.30 4.78 -4.42
CA ALA A 108 17.40 5.59 -5.61
C ALA A 108 16.03 6.02 -6.10
N ASP A 109 16.00 7.24 -6.61
CA ASP A 109 14.85 7.78 -7.31
C ASP A 109 14.92 7.44 -8.79
N PHE A 110 13.75 7.26 -9.39
CA PHE A 110 13.61 7.15 -10.83
C PHE A 110 12.35 7.84 -11.32
N GLU A 111 12.47 8.44 -12.49
CA GLU A 111 11.39 9.11 -13.18
C GLU A 111 11.27 8.57 -14.60
N GLY A 112 10.04 8.54 -15.12
CA GLY A 112 9.77 8.05 -16.47
C GLY A 112 8.42 8.49 -16.99
N THR A 113 8.16 8.21 -18.26
CA THR A 113 6.86 8.49 -18.88
C THR A 113 6.21 7.17 -19.28
N ILE A 114 4.94 6.99 -18.92
CA ILE A 114 4.13 5.86 -19.33
C ILE A 114 3.78 6.02 -20.81
N ILE A 115 4.21 5.05 -21.61
CA ILE A 115 3.91 4.91 -23.03
C ILE A 115 3.45 3.47 -23.26
N ASN A 116 2.22 3.31 -23.74
CA ASN A 116 1.61 2.00 -24.07
C ASN A 116 1.74 0.96 -22.93
N GLY A 117 1.38 1.33 -21.71
CA GLY A 117 1.43 0.40 -20.56
C GLY A 117 2.82 0.08 -20.03
N THR A 118 3.84 0.81 -20.48
CA THR A 118 5.21 0.67 -19.98
C THR A 118 5.83 2.01 -19.63
N ALA A 119 6.74 2.03 -18.67
CA ALA A 119 7.57 3.20 -18.38
C ALA A 119 9.02 2.76 -18.31
N GLU A 120 9.89 3.43 -19.06
CA GLU A 120 11.34 3.25 -18.96
C GLU A 120 11.91 4.42 -18.18
N CYS A 121 12.61 4.10 -17.10
CA CYS A 121 13.08 5.08 -16.12
C CYS A 121 14.57 4.84 -15.86
N GLN A 122 15.34 5.93 -15.82
CA GLN A 122 16.74 5.87 -15.40
C GLN A 122 16.82 6.02 -13.89
N PHE A 123 17.78 5.34 -13.27
CA PHE A 123 18.09 5.51 -11.86
C PHE A 123 19.59 5.65 -11.63
N ASN A 124 19.92 6.33 -10.54
CA ASN A 124 21.27 6.43 -9.99
C ASN A 124 21.18 6.38 -8.47
N ASP A 125 21.96 5.50 -7.85
CA ASP A 125 21.93 5.29 -6.41
C ASP A 125 23.16 5.88 -5.70
N SER A 126 23.06 5.98 -4.37
CA SER A 126 24.11 6.59 -3.54
C SER A 126 25.43 5.81 -3.53
N ARG A 127 25.42 4.56 -4.01
CA ARG A 127 26.58 3.65 -4.09
C ARG A 127 27.20 3.62 -5.49
N GLY A 128 26.75 4.48 -6.40
CA GLY A 128 27.30 4.61 -7.74
C GLY A 128 26.77 3.58 -8.74
N ASN A 129 25.75 2.78 -8.42
CA ASN A 129 25.10 1.98 -9.45
C ASN A 129 24.15 2.87 -10.27
N GLN A 130 24.21 2.69 -11.58
CA GLN A 130 23.31 3.35 -12.53
C GLN A 130 22.62 2.31 -13.38
N GLY A 131 21.41 2.61 -13.81
CA GLY A 131 20.68 1.68 -14.64
C GLY A 131 19.37 2.19 -15.18
N ILE A 132 18.67 1.25 -15.79
CA ILE A 132 17.34 1.43 -16.34
C ILE A 132 16.42 0.43 -15.65
N ILE A 133 15.30 0.93 -15.12
CA ILE A 133 14.16 0.13 -14.70
C ILE A 133 13.03 0.35 -15.71
N LYS A 134 12.59 -0.74 -16.34
CA LYS A 134 11.43 -0.73 -17.23
C LYS A 134 10.25 -1.38 -16.53
N LEU A 135 9.25 -0.58 -16.18
CA LEU A 135 8.00 -1.03 -15.61
C LEU A 135 7.02 -1.42 -16.71
N SER A 136 6.34 -2.55 -16.54
CA SER A 136 5.18 -2.97 -17.34
C SER A 136 3.99 -3.18 -16.41
N PHE A 137 3.00 -2.30 -16.56
CA PHE A 137 1.79 -2.29 -15.74
C PHE A 137 0.83 -3.38 -16.23
N LYS A 138 0.42 -4.30 -15.34
CA LYS A 138 -0.50 -5.40 -15.64
C LYS A 138 -1.81 -5.26 -14.87
N ALA A 139 -2.87 -5.86 -15.38
CA ALA A 139 -4.15 -5.88 -14.66
C ALA A 139 -4.01 -6.56 -13.27
N LYS A 140 -4.95 -6.25 -12.36
CA LYS A 140 -5.11 -6.90 -11.04
C LYS A 140 -3.94 -6.69 -10.07
N ASN A 141 -3.42 -5.47 -9.96
CA ASN A 141 -2.31 -5.14 -9.05
C ASN A 141 -1.04 -5.99 -9.29
N GLU A 142 -0.75 -6.32 -10.54
CA GLU A 142 0.51 -6.97 -10.92
C GLU A 142 1.36 -5.99 -11.72
N MET A 143 2.67 -6.06 -11.54
CA MET A 143 3.62 -5.28 -12.32
C MET A 143 4.84 -6.15 -12.62
N GLU A 144 5.35 -6.03 -13.83
CA GLU A 144 6.64 -6.60 -14.17
C GLU A 144 7.67 -5.47 -14.24
N ALA A 145 8.87 -5.68 -13.71
CA ALA A 145 9.97 -4.74 -13.86
C ALA A 145 11.22 -5.43 -14.38
N SER A 146 11.79 -4.90 -15.45
CA SER A 146 13.11 -5.28 -15.95
C SER A 146 14.15 -4.28 -15.48
N ILE A 147 15.15 -4.74 -14.73
CA ILE A 147 16.24 -3.93 -14.19
C ILE A 147 17.52 -4.26 -14.97
N LYS A 148 18.15 -3.24 -15.54
CA LYS A 148 19.44 -3.34 -16.22
C LYS A 148 20.42 -2.34 -15.63
N LEU A 149 21.55 -2.83 -15.13
CA LEU A 149 22.67 -1.97 -14.70
C LEU A 149 23.46 -1.50 -15.93
N THR A 150 23.68 -0.20 -16.02
CA THR A 150 24.55 0.43 -17.02
C THR A 150 25.93 0.75 -16.43
N ASP A 151 25.99 1.00 -15.13
CA ASP A 151 27.22 1.14 -14.37
C ASP A 151 27.06 0.48 -13.00
N GLN A 152 28.17 0.01 -12.42
CA GLN A 152 28.17 -0.71 -11.16
C GLN A 152 29.11 -0.01 -10.17
N GLY A 153 28.60 0.25 -8.96
CA GLY A 153 29.40 0.74 -7.86
C GLY A 153 30.52 -0.23 -7.48
N GLU A 154 31.51 0.28 -6.74
CA GLU A 154 32.70 -0.50 -6.36
C GLU A 154 32.35 -1.76 -5.54
N ASP A 155 31.36 -1.66 -4.65
CA ASP A 155 30.85 -2.79 -3.87
C ASP A 155 29.54 -3.37 -4.44
N SER A 156 29.25 -4.61 -4.05
CA SER A 156 28.01 -5.32 -4.42
C SER A 156 26.93 -5.25 -3.33
N ILE A 157 27.18 -4.48 -2.27
CA ILE A 157 26.32 -4.42 -1.10
C ILE A 157 25.05 -3.65 -1.47
N ALA A 158 23.88 -4.25 -1.26
CA ALA A 158 22.59 -3.66 -1.64
C ALA A 158 22.55 -3.19 -3.11
N ARG A 159 23.30 -3.87 -3.99
CA ARG A 159 23.28 -3.63 -5.43
C ARG A 159 21.93 -4.07 -6.03
N PRO A 160 21.28 -3.27 -6.88
CA PRO A 160 20.06 -3.70 -7.56
C PRO A 160 20.30 -4.99 -8.37
N PRO A 161 19.42 -6.00 -8.28
CA PRO A 161 19.53 -7.21 -9.09
C PRO A 161 19.22 -6.89 -10.56
N ALA A 162 20.00 -7.46 -11.48
CA ALA A 162 19.71 -7.39 -12.91
C ALA A 162 18.79 -8.55 -13.30
N GLY A 163 17.77 -8.29 -14.11
CA GLY A 163 16.81 -9.31 -14.53
C GLY A 163 15.41 -8.74 -14.75
N THR A 164 14.45 -9.64 -14.94
CA THR A 164 13.02 -9.29 -15.01
C THR A 164 12.29 -10.00 -13.88
N PHE A 165 11.53 -9.24 -13.11
CA PHE A 165 10.89 -9.72 -11.90
C PHE A 165 9.42 -9.30 -11.88
N GLN A 166 8.59 -10.15 -11.27
CA GLN A 166 7.20 -9.81 -10.97
C GLN A 166 7.14 -9.09 -9.62
N PHE A 167 6.32 -8.06 -9.56
CA PHE A 167 6.05 -7.25 -8.39
C PHE A 167 4.56 -7.27 -8.06
N VAL A 168 4.28 -7.35 -6.77
CA VAL A 168 2.94 -7.31 -6.20
C VAL A 168 2.92 -6.27 -5.08
N PRO A 169 1.76 -5.68 -4.75
CA PRO A 169 1.68 -4.81 -3.59
C PRO A 169 1.99 -5.59 -2.32
N TYR A 170 2.81 -5.01 -1.44
CA TYR A 170 3.07 -5.58 -0.14
C TYR A 170 1.80 -5.50 0.70
N ASN A 171 1.35 -6.64 1.22
CA ASN A 171 0.08 -6.76 1.89
C ASN A 171 0.28 -7.10 3.37
N LEU A 172 -0.65 -6.70 4.24
CA LEU A 172 -0.62 -7.03 5.66
C LEU A 172 -0.46 -8.54 5.92
N LYS A 173 -1.04 -9.40 5.06
CA LYS A 173 -0.90 -10.87 5.19
C LYS A 173 0.53 -11.37 5.00
N ASP A 174 1.38 -10.59 4.34
CA ASP A 174 2.77 -10.91 4.06
C ASP A 174 3.72 -10.33 5.14
N VAL A 175 3.16 -9.61 6.12
CA VAL A 175 3.90 -9.12 7.29
C VAL A 175 3.98 -10.25 8.32
N GLU A 176 5.19 -10.74 8.54
CA GLU A 176 5.43 -11.90 9.41
C GLU A 176 5.01 -11.63 10.85
N GLY A 177 4.17 -12.51 11.39
CA GLY A 177 3.65 -12.38 12.75
C GLY A 177 2.68 -11.22 12.95
N PHE A 178 2.16 -10.60 11.89
CA PHE A 178 1.20 -9.51 12.05
C PHE A 178 -0.11 -10.00 12.67
N SER A 179 -0.52 -9.34 13.75
CA SER A 179 -1.81 -9.51 14.42
C SER A 179 -2.54 -8.18 14.47
N LEU A 180 -3.73 -8.13 13.90
CA LEU A 180 -4.56 -6.93 13.84
C LEU A 180 -5.14 -6.55 15.21
N ILE A 181 -5.17 -5.26 15.52
CA ILE A 181 -5.91 -4.69 16.66
C ILE A 181 -7.16 -4.01 16.08
N GLU A 182 -8.25 -4.77 15.99
CA GLU A 182 -9.48 -4.33 15.29
C GLU A 182 -10.09 -3.07 15.90
N ASP A 183 -10.19 -3.01 17.23
CA ASP A 183 -10.81 -1.88 17.94
C ASP A 183 -9.97 -0.58 17.88
N GLN A 184 -8.77 -0.64 17.30
CA GLN A 184 -7.88 0.51 17.06
C GLN A 184 -7.50 0.65 15.59
N SER A 185 -8.33 0.11 14.69
CA SER A 185 -8.13 0.19 13.24
C SER A 185 -9.39 0.74 12.57
N PHE A 186 -9.25 1.85 11.86
CA PHE A 186 -10.39 2.66 11.43
C PHE A 186 -10.33 3.00 9.94
N PRO A 187 -11.47 2.93 9.22
CA PRO A 187 -11.59 3.63 7.95
C PRO A 187 -11.50 5.14 8.23
N VAL A 188 -10.70 5.86 7.46
CA VAL A 188 -10.45 7.29 7.63
C VAL A 188 -10.33 7.95 6.26
N ASP A 189 -10.81 9.19 6.16
CA ASP A 189 -10.59 10.05 5.00
C ASP A 189 -9.50 11.05 5.38
N LEU A 190 -8.33 10.92 4.77
CA LEU A 190 -7.14 11.72 5.06
C LEU A 190 -6.82 12.56 3.83
N ASN A 191 -6.61 13.86 3.99
CA ASN A 191 -6.46 14.83 2.90
C ASN A 191 -5.63 14.32 1.70
N SER A 192 -4.36 14.01 1.92
CA SER A 192 -3.44 13.58 0.86
C SER A 192 -3.68 12.13 0.40
N TRP A 193 -4.43 11.33 1.14
CA TRP A 193 -4.62 9.89 0.90
C TRP A 193 -6.02 9.50 0.44
N GLY A 194 -7.00 10.38 0.60
CA GLY A 194 -8.42 10.07 0.49
C GLY A 194 -8.84 9.00 1.50
N LYS A 195 -9.77 8.14 1.06
CA LYS A 195 -10.33 7.06 1.88
C LYS A 195 -9.35 5.88 1.97
N VAL A 196 -8.80 5.67 3.15
CA VAL A 196 -7.89 4.57 3.49
C VAL A 196 -8.31 3.92 4.80
N LYS A 197 -7.69 2.81 5.18
CA LYS A 197 -7.81 2.24 6.54
C LYS A 197 -6.52 2.49 7.30
N PHE A 198 -6.61 3.20 8.42
CA PHE A 198 -5.56 3.21 9.43
C PHE A 198 -5.61 1.89 10.19
N VAL A 199 -4.48 1.20 10.27
CA VAL A 199 -4.37 -0.13 10.84
C VAL A 199 -3.36 -0.13 11.97
N SER A 200 -3.83 -0.50 13.16
CA SER A 200 -2.99 -0.83 14.30
C SER A 200 -2.80 -2.35 14.39
N GLY A 201 -1.59 -2.80 14.68
CA GLY A 201 -1.30 -4.22 14.86
C GLY A 201 -0.13 -4.49 15.78
N LYS A 202 0.19 -5.76 15.98
CA LYS A 202 1.37 -6.26 16.68
C LYS A 202 2.17 -7.22 15.81
N LEU A 203 3.49 -7.26 15.97
CA LEU A 203 4.33 -8.29 15.37
C LEU A 203 4.66 -9.37 16.41
N THR A 204 4.15 -10.58 16.25
CA THR A 204 4.21 -11.66 17.25
C THR A 204 5.20 -12.77 16.90
N ALA A 205 5.92 -12.67 15.78
CA ALA A 205 6.85 -13.72 15.33
C ALA A 205 8.20 -13.71 16.07
N GLY A 206 8.53 -12.62 16.79
CA GLY A 206 9.80 -12.46 17.50
C GLY A 206 9.68 -12.54 19.03
N SER A 207 10.83 -12.40 19.71
CA SER A 207 10.90 -12.24 21.17
C SER A 207 10.42 -10.87 21.66
N HIS A 208 10.23 -9.93 20.74
CA HIS A 208 9.69 -8.61 20.99
C HIS A 208 8.34 -8.50 20.27
N ILE A 209 7.34 -7.90 20.93
CA ILE A 209 5.98 -7.77 20.40
C ILE A 209 5.63 -6.29 20.18
N PRO A 210 6.33 -5.59 19.26
CA PRO A 210 6.07 -4.18 19.00
C PRO A 210 4.67 -3.98 18.43
N VAL A 211 4.09 -2.82 18.73
CA VAL A 211 2.96 -2.29 17.97
C VAL A 211 3.45 -1.70 16.65
N VAL A 212 2.65 -1.83 15.61
CA VAL A 212 2.92 -1.29 14.27
C VAL A 212 1.67 -0.60 13.73
N PHE A 213 1.88 0.43 12.92
CA PHE A 213 0.82 1.19 12.30
C PHE A 213 1.03 1.29 10.80
N TYR A 214 -0.06 1.16 10.05
CA TYR A 214 -0.06 1.26 8.60
C TYR A 214 -1.24 2.07 8.08
N LEU A 215 -1.08 2.68 6.90
CA LEU A 215 -2.21 2.99 6.03
C LEU A 215 -2.37 1.87 5.01
N THR A 216 -3.61 1.46 4.75
CA THR A 216 -3.92 0.40 3.79
C THR A 216 -5.07 0.76 2.87
N ASP A 217 -5.10 0.15 1.68
CA ASP A 217 -6.29 0.13 0.84
C ASP A 217 -7.30 -0.94 1.32
N GLN A 218 -8.40 -1.09 0.59
CA GLN A 218 -9.49 -2.02 0.95
C GLN A 218 -9.06 -3.50 0.90
N ASP A 219 -8.02 -3.83 0.14
CA ASP A 219 -7.49 -5.19 0.01
C ASP A 219 -6.39 -5.50 1.04
N GLY A 220 -6.08 -4.54 1.92
CA GLY A 220 -5.01 -4.65 2.91
C GLY A 220 -3.61 -4.45 2.32
N ASN A 221 -3.50 -3.86 1.13
CA ASN A 221 -2.21 -3.47 0.57
C ASN A 221 -1.67 -2.26 1.34
N ILE A 222 -0.40 -2.30 1.72
CA ILE A 222 0.26 -1.28 2.51
C ILE A 222 0.60 -0.08 1.63
N LEU A 223 0.07 1.06 2.05
CA LEU A 223 0.23 2.37 1.43
C LEU A 223 1.25 3.23 2.20
N TYR A 224 1.30 3.07 3.52
CA TYR A 224 2.24 3.79 4.37
C TYR A 224 2.61 2.95 5.58
N ASN A 225 3.87 3.00 6.00
CA ASN A 225 4.35 2.40 7.25
C ASN A 225 4.92 3.50 8.13
N PHE A 226 4.29 3.72 9.28
CA PHE A 226 4.67 4.80 10.19
C PHE A 226 6.01 4.56 10.89
N LYS A 227 6.50 3.30 10.94
CA LYS A 227 7.75 2.92 11.61
C LYS A 227 7.87 3.52 13.02
N ALA A 228 6.78 3.43 13.78
CA ALA A 228 6.64 4.12 15.05
C ALA A 228 7.77 3.78 16.05
N ALA A 229 8.36 4.82 16.63
CA ALA A 229 9.42 4.70 17.63
C ALA A 229 8.83 4.58 19.05
N LEU A 230 8.16 3.46 19.31
CA LEU A 230 7.54 3.16 20.60
C LEU A 230 8.24 1.99 21.32
N PRO A 231 8.10 1.88 22.66
CA PRO A 231 8.60 0.71 23.39
C PRO A 231 8.00 -0.61 22.88
N TYR A 232 8.73 -1.71 23.09
CA TYR A 232 8.36 -3.01 22.55
C TYR A 232 7.15 -3.68 23.21
N MET A 233 6.76 -3.28 24.42
CA MET A 233 5.67 -3.90 25.18
C MET A 233 4.63 -2.85 25.52
N VAL A 234 3.94 -2.35 24.50
CA VAL A 234 2.86 -1.38 24.66
C VAL A 234 1.56 -1.91 24.07
N ASP A 235 0.45 -1.38 24.56
CA ASP A 235 -0.90 -1.62 24.02
C ASP A 235 -1.51 -0.33 23.51
N VAL A 236 -2.17 -0.38 22.35
CA VAL A 236 -2.80 0.82 21.78
C VAL A 236 -4.05 1.16 22.57
N LYS A 237 -4.04 2.33 23.19
CA LYS A 237 -5.11 2.82 24.07
C LYS A 237 -6.11 3.70 23.33
N ALA A 238 -5.63 4.60 22.48
CA ALA A 238 -6.48 5.50 21.72
C ALA A 238 -5.78 5.95 20.43
N VAL A 239 -6.57 6.19 19.40
CA VAL A 239 -6.16 6.84 18.15
C VAL A 239 -7.15 7.96 17.84
N SER A 240 -6.66 9.12 17.40
CA SER A 240 -7.49 10.22 16.91
C SER A 240 -6.97 10.75 15.58
N PHE A 241 -7.90 11.30 14.80
CA PHE A 241 -7.65 11.90 13.49
C PHE A 241 -8.23 13.31 13.53
N ASP A 242 -7.38 14.33 13.66
CA ASP A 242 -7.78 15.72 13.81
C ASP A 242 -6.69 16.62 13.19
N ASP A 243 -7.07 17.75 12.59
CA ASP A 243 -6.12 18.81 12.23
C ASP A 243 -5.72 19.57 13.51
N VAL A 244 -4.59 19.19 14.10
CA VAL A 244 -4.09 19.78 15.36
C VAL A 244 -2.98 20.80 15.13
N SER A 245 -2.34 20.74 13.96
CA SER A 245 -1.39 21.75 13.48
C SER A 245 -2.07 23.01 12.89
N ASN A 246 -3.35 22.95 12.56
CA ASN A 246 -4.13 23.98 11.87
C ASN A 246 -3.61 24.31 10.46
N ASP A 247 -3.05 23.32 9.77
CA ASP A 247 -2.56 23.48 8.38
C ASP A 247 -3.59 23.00 7.33
N GLY A 248 -4.75 22.54 7.79
CA GLY A 248 -5.82 22.00 6.95
C GLY A 248 -5.65 20.52 6.60
N LEU A 249 -4.60 19.86 7.09
CA LEU A 249 -4.34 18.43 6.91
C LEU A 249 -4.65 17.66 8.20
N THR A 250 -5.18 16.46 8.04
CA THR A 250 -5.55 15.61 9.17
C THR A 250 -4.30 14.94 9.75
N ASP A 251 -3.98 15.26 10.99
CA ASP A 251 -2.90 14.66 11.76
C ASP A 251 -3.41 13.44 12.54
N ILE A 252 -2.48 12.64 13.07
CA ILE A 252 -2.80 11.42 13.81
C ILE A 252 -2.19 11.49 15.20
N ILE A 253 -3.02 11.35 16.23
CA ILE A 253 -2.59 11.20 17.62
C ILE A 253 -2.75 9.73 17.99
N ILE A 254 -1.70 9.11 18.51
CA ILE A 254 -1.73 7.75 19.02
C ILE A 254 -1.32 7.79 20.50
N ILE A 255 -2.11 7.16 21.35
CA ILE A 255 -1.76 6.92 22.75
C ILE A 255 -1.64 5.41 22.95
N VAL A 256 -0.52 4.99 23.52
CA VAL A 256 -0.29 3.61 23.96
C VAL A 256 -0.11 3.57 25.48
N ASP A 257 -0.48 2.48 26.12
CA ASP A 257 -0.12 2.23 27.52
C ASP A 257 1.13 1.34 27.56
N ASP A 258 2.15 1.76 28.34
CA ASP A 258 3.32 0.92 28.60
C ASP A 258 2.90 -0.26 29.48
N ALA A 259 2.90 -1.47 28.89
CA ALA A 259 2.47 -2.70 29.53
C ALA A 259 3.62 -3.43 30.24
N TYR A 260 4.78 -2.79 30.42
CA TYR A 260 5.92 -3.40 31.10
C TYR A 260 5.59 -3.70 32.59
N PRO A 261 5.72 -4.96 33.04
CA PRO A 261 5.41 -5.33 34.41
C PRO A 261 6.19 -4.49 35.45
N GLY A 262 5.46 -3.84 36.36
CA GLY A 262 6.05 -3.08 37.47
C GLY A 262 6.33 -1.60 37.17
N GLN A 263 6.16 -1.11 35.93
CA GLN A 263 6.21 0.33 35.63
C GLN A 263 4.86 1.06 35.77
N GLY A 264 3.76 0.31 35.89
CA GLY A 264 2.41 0.86 35.81
C GLY A 264 2.05 1.22 34.37
N ASN A 265 0.75 1.26 34.06
CA ASN A 265 0.25 1.63 32.73
C ASN A 265 0.47 3.13 32.49
N ASN A 266 1.71 3.52 32.21
CA ASN A 266 2.05 4.90 31.90
C ASN A 266 1.72 5.13 30.42
N PRO A 267 0.80 6.04 30.10
CA PRO A 267 0.50 6.32 28.72
C PRO A 267 1.70 6.99 28.04
N LEU A 268 1.86 6.75 26.74
CA LEU A 268 2.78 7.45 25.86
C LEU A 268 1.98 7.94 24.66
N ALA A 269 2.04 9.24 24.40
CA ALA A 269 1.49 9.87 23.21
C ALA A 269 2.58 10.03 22.14
N THR A 270 2.21 9.79 20.90
CA THR A 270 3.00 10.12 19.71
C THR A 270 2.10 10.76 18.66
N VAL A 271 2.61 11.80 17.98
CA VAL A 271 1.82 12.59 17.03
C VAL A 271 2.49 12.58 15.66
N TYR A 272 1.69 12.31 14.63
CA TYR A 272 2.11 12.28 13.23
C TYR A 272 1.40 13.39 12.47
N PHE A 273 2.16 14.39 12.05
CA PHE A 273 1.67 15.53 11.28
C PHE A 273 1.68 15.21 9.80
N GLN A 274 0.54 15.32 9.13
CA GLN A 274 0.47 15.01 7.71
C GLN A 274 1.09 16.14 6.89
N LYS A 275 1.84 15.80 5.84
CA LYS A 275 2.39 16.77 4.89
C LYS A 275 1.61 16.74 3.57
N ALA A 276 1.76 17.81 2.79
CA ALA A 276 1.06 17.97 1.51
C ALA A 276 1.39 16.88 0.48
N ASP A 277 2.57 16.25 0.57
CA ASP A 277 2.97 15.12 -0.28
C ASP A 277 2.41 13.77 0.21
N GLY A 278 1.72 13.76 1.36
CA GLY A 278 1.16 12.58 2.02
C GLY A 278 2.13 11.88 2.98
N SER A 279 3.38 12.33 3.11
CA SER A 279 4.25 11.86 4.18
C SER A 279 3.72 12.29 5.55
N PHE A 280 4.19 11.62 6.61
CA PHE A 280 3.91 11.98 7.98
C PHE A 280 5.21 12.32 8.71
N GLU A 281 5.24 13.50 9.32
CA GLU A 281 6.33 13.97 10.15
C GLU A 281 6.02 13.66 11.62
N ASN A 282 7.01 13.12 12.33
CA ASN A 282 6.90 12.86 13.76
C ASN A 282 8.05 13.57 14.49
N ASP A 283 7.71 14.58 15.29
CA ASP A 283 8.68 15.28 16.14
C ASP A 283 8.82 14.54 17.47
N LEU A 284 9.87 13.73 17.57
CA LEU A 284 10.18 12.96 18.78
C LEU A 284 10.44 13.83 20.01
N LYS A 285 10.87 15.09 19.82
CA LYS A 285 11.08 16.03 20.94
C LYS A 285 9.73 16.53 21.44
N LEU A 286 8.82 16.89 20.54
CA LEU A 286 7.45 17.27 20.92
C LEU A 286 6.72 16.12 21.61
N ASP A 287 6.86 14.88 21.11
CA ASP A 287 6.33 13.69 21.77
C ASP A 287 6.88 13.58 23.21
N GLN A 288 8.18 13.79 23.42
CA GLN A 288 8.78 13.79 24.76
C GLN A 288 8.20 14.90 25.65
N GLU A 289 8.00 16.11 25.14
CA GLU A 289 7.44 17.24 25.89
C GLU A 289 5.97 17.00 26.29
N ILE A 290 5.15 16.45 25.39
CA ILE A 290 3.76 16.02 25.68
C ILE A 290 3.77 14.98 26.80
N ASN A 291 4.63 13.97 26.69
CA ASN A 291 4.71 12.88 27.65
C ASN A 291 5.23 13.34 29.02
N ALA A 292 6.28 14.17 29.06
CA ALA A 292 6.87 14.69 30.29
C ALA A 292 5.94 15.65 31.05
N SER A 293 5.08 16.39 30.33
CA SER A 293 4.07 17.25 30.95
C SER A 293 2.89 16.49 31.57
N GLY A 294 2.73 15.20 31.26
CA GLY A 294 1.58 14.39 31.65
C GLY A 294 0.31 14.70 30.84
N SER A 295 0.46 15.36 29.68
CA SER A 295 -0.64 15.68 28.76
C SER A 295 -1.01 14.51 27.83
N ASN A 296 -0.49 13.32 28.10
CA ASN A 296 -0.65 12.09 27.33
C ASN A 296 -1.76 11.16 27.87
N LYS A 297 -2.56 11.62 28.85
CA LYS A 297 -3.56 10.77 29.53
C LYS A 297 -4.72 10.37 28.64
N ASP A 298 -5.13 11.27 27.76
CA ASP A 298 -6.21 11.11 26.81
C ASP A 298 -6.02 12.07 25.61
N ILE A 299 -6.79 11.86 24.54
CA ILE A 299 -6.72 12.64 23.31
C ILE A 299 -6.98 14.14 23.56
N LYS A 300 -7.90 14.46 24.48
CA LYS A 300 -8.25 15.86 24.77
C LYS A 300 -7.08 16.60 25.42
N ALA A 301 -6.35 15.95 26.30
CA ALA A 301 -5.16 16.50 26.93
C ALA A 301 -4.06 16.76 25.88
N VAL A 302 -3.79 15.82 24.97
CA VAL A 302 -2.80 15.99 23.89
C VAL A 302 -3.20 17.16 23.00
N ARG A 303 -4.46 17.22 22.55
CA ARG A 303 -4.97 18.34 21.74
C ARG A 303 -4.84 19.69 22.44
N SER A 304 -5.13 19.73 23.74
CA SER A 304 -5.02 20.97 24.53
C SER A 304 -3.57 21.44 24.63
N TYR A 305 -2.62 20.51 24.74
CA TYR A 305 -1.19 20.80 24.73
C TYR A 305 -0.76 21.35 23.37
N LEU A 306 -1.11 20.68 22.27
CA LEU A 306 -0.75 21.11 20.91
C LEU A 306 -1.31 22.49 20.56
N ALA A 307 -2.56 22.77 20.94
CA ALA A 307 -3.15 24.10 20.76
C ALA A 307 -2.35 25.21 21.46
N GLN A 308 -1.79 24.94 22.65
CA GLN A 308 -0.93 25.88 23.36
C GLN A 308 0.45 25.99 22.74
N TYR A 309 1.03 24.86 22.31
CA TYR A 309 2.32 24.79 21.63
C TYR A 309 2.33 25.68 20.39
N HIS A 310 1.35 25.52 19.49
CA HIS A 310 1.24 26.33 18.28
C HIS A 310 0.93 27.81 18.57
N ALA A 311 0.15 28.11 19.62
CA ALA A 311 -0.11 29.50 20.03
C ALA A 311 1.13 30.21 20.59
N SER A 312 2.11 29.46 21.11
CA SER A 312 3.34 30.01 21.68
C SER A 312 4.42 30.37 20.65
N GLY A 313 4.23 29.99 19.38
CA GLY A 313 5.20 30.24 18.31
C GLY A 313 6.53 29.49 18.48
N LEU A 314 6.53 28.44 19.31
CA LEU A 314 7.63 27.50 19.51
C LEU A 314 7.49 26.27 18.62
#